data_AF-A0A2P4ZL29-F1
#
_entry.id   AF-A0A2P4ZL29-F1
#
_cell.length_a   1.000
_cell.length_b   1.000
_cell.length_c   1.000
_cell.angle_alpha   90.00
_cell.angle_beta   90.00
_cell.angle_gamma   90.00
#
_symmetry.space_group_name_H-M   'P 1'
#
loop_
_entity.id
_entity.type
_entity.pdbx_description
1 polymer ?
#
loop_
_entity_poly.entity_id
_entity_poly.type
_entity_poly.pdbx_seq_one_letter_code
_entity_poly.pdbx_strand_id
1 'polypeptide(L)'
;MTSRTLFFGASKMTFKKVSHKKVRTGCDSCKRRRVKCDELKPICSGCIRHSLDCSYSTTIDTSGGLKPGSPDISPFSFSDFKLMHHWNICTAETLAPNAALQRAMRECIPAMAVNHRYLMHAMLALTSLHMAYLHPTEIEQHERRAAHHHSLALPLFRSALASVTESSSHALYACGHLVIKYSFASPQSRRGLMFSPATGTSSEIIGLLRGAFSMHGYAEKWLSNGPLSFCMERPLDENPDFSQNPNDSYLVQLLYLLLADCSEESNLCCAALNSLRRLLAMASTPGQTISVKTLTYSWAVQVPQKYITLVSERKPKALIVLAHYCVMLKMLDSFWFMEGAAARILEQCRQNLESQWHRYLEWPLSIVGVYGGEK
;
A
#
# COMPACT_ATOMS: atom_id res chain seq x y z
N MET A 1 -36.07 -51.11 -79.07
CA MET A 1 -37.23 -51.74 -78.40
C MET A 1 -36.85 -51.96 -76.94
N THR A 2 -37.19 -51.01 -76.06
CA THR A 2 -38.37 -51.06 -75.17
C THR A 2 -38.24 -52.23 -74.18
N SER A 3 -38.04 -51.99 -72.87
CA SER A 3 -39.12 -51.45 -72.05
C SER A 3 -38.60 -50.74 -70.80
N ARG A 4 -39.09 -49.51 -70.60
CA ARG A 4 -38.99 -48.71 -69.37
C ARG A 4 -40.18 -49.08 -68.48
N THR A 5 -39.93 -49.46 -67.24
CA THR A 5 -40.97 -49.56 -66.21
C THR A 5 -41.00 -48.27 -65.39
N LEU A 6 -42.18 -47.62 -65.38
CA LEU A 6 -42.52 -46.45 -64.57
C LEU A 6 -42.73 -46.86 -63.11
N PHE A 7 -42.23 -46.05 -62.17
CA PHE A 7 -42.79 -45.96 -60.82
C PHE A 7 -42.89 -44.50 -60.39
N PHE A 8 -44.05 -44.17 -59.85
CA PHE A 8 -44.52 -42.85 -59.44
C PHE A 8 -43.83 -42.37 -58.15
N GLY A 9 -43.89 -41.05 -57.96
CA GLY A 9 -43.12 -40.27 -56.98
C GLY A 9 -43.38 -40.54 -55.50
N ALA A 10 -42.40 -40.12 -54.70
CA ALA A 10 -42.62 -39.60 -53.36
C ALA A 10 -41.65 -38.44 -53.13
N SER A 11 -42.19 -37.23 -53.12
CA SER A 11 -41.47 -35.98 -52.84
C SER A 11 -40.93 -36.03 -51.40
N LYS A 12 -39.61 -36.11 -51.22
CA LYS A 12 -39.00 -35.95 -49.89
C LYS A 12 -39.14 -34.49 -49.48
N MET A 13 -40.14 -34.20 -48.65
CA MET A 13 -40.21 -32.95 -47.88
C MET A 13 -38.94 -32.80 -47.04
N THR A 14 -38.04 -31.92 -47.47
CA THR A 14 -36.94 -31.43 -46.64
C THR A 14 -37.53 -30.53 -45.57
N PHE A 15 -37.56 -30.98 -44.32
CA PHE A 15 -37.88 -30.12 -43.18
C PHE A 15 -36.77 -29.07 -43.03
N LYS A 16 -37.08 -27.83 -43.44
CA LYS A 16 -36.31 -26.64 -43.10
C LYS A 16 -36.29 -26.54 -41.57
N LYS A 17 -35.12 -26.71 -40.94
CA LYS A 17 -34.94 -26.44 -39.51
C LYS A 17 -35.29 -24.98 -39.26
N VAL A 18 -36.44 -24.74 -38.66
CA VAL A 18 -36.84 -23.42 -38.18
C VAL A 18 -35.87 -23.02 -37.08
N SER A 19 -35.11 -21.96 -37.32
CA SER A 19 -34.29 -21.33 -36.30
C SER A 19 -35.20 -20.73 -35.23
N HIS A 20 -35.21 -21.31 -34.03
CA HIS A 20 -35.91 -20.74 -32.90
C HIS A 20 -35.07 -19.64 -32.25
N LYS A 21 -35.71 -18.52 -31.88
CA LYS A 21 -35.10 -17.43 -31.11
C LYS A 21 -34.43 -18.02 -29.85
N LYS A 22 -33.13 -17.77 -29.72
CA LYS A 22 -32.33 -18.19 -28.57
C LYS A 22 -32.87 -17.52 -27.31
N VAL A 23 -33.26 -18.31 -26.32
CA VAL A 23 -33.63 -17.79 -25.00
C VAL A 23 -32.35 -17.64 -24.18
N ARG A 24 -32.05 -16.43 -23.71
CA ARG A 24 -30.77 -16.06 -23.08
C ARG A 24 -30.67 -16.55 -21.62
N THR A 25 -31.82 -16.85 -21.00
CA THR A 25 -32.01 -17.13 -19.57
C THR A 25 -32.20 -18.61 -19.20
N GLY A 26 -32.11 -19.54 -20.16
CA GLY A 26 -32.24 -20.98 -19.89
C GLY A 26 -31.15 -21.57 -18.98
N CYS A 27 -31.44 -22.68 -18.29
CA CYS A 27 -30.50 -23.37 -17.41
C CYS A 27 -29.29 -23.94 -18.16
N ASP A 28 -28.18 -24.17 -17.45
CA ASP A 28 -26.89 -24.56 -18.03
C ASP A 28 -26.96 -25.94 -18.70
N SER A 29 -27.73 -26.87 -18.14
CA SER A 29 -27.92 -28.20 -18.72
C SER A 29 -28.71 -28.17 -20.03
N CYS A 30 -29.74 -27.34 -20.15
CA CYS A 30 -30.47 -27.16 -21.41
C CYS A 30 -29.64 -26.38 -22.44
N LYS A 31 -28.84 -25.39 -22.02
CA LYS A 31 -27.88 -24.67 -22.87
C LYS A 31 -26.82 -25.61 -23.44
N ARG A 32 -26.21 -26.46 -22.59
CA ARG A 32 -25.20 -27.46 -23.00
C ARG A 32 -25.78 -28.46 -24.01
N ARG A 33 -27.03 -28.88 -23.80
CA ARG A 33 -27.78 -29.77 -24.70
C ARG A 33 -28.33 -29.08 -25.95
N ARG A 34 -28.21 -27.75 -26.07
CA ARG A 34 -28.76 -26.94 -27.18
C ARG A 34 -30.26 -27.18 -27.41
N VAL A 35 -31.02 -27.36 -26.32
CA VAL A 35 -32.49 -27.52 -26.33
C VAL A 35 -33.18 -26.35 -25.62
N LYS A 36 -34.46 -26.10 -25.92
CA LYS A 36 -35.23 -25.02 -25.30
C LYS A 36 -35.49 -25.32 -23.82
N CYS A 37 -35.19 -24.36 -22.94
CA CYS A 37 -35.53 -24.41 -21.53
C CYS A 37 -36.89 -23.74 -21.30
N ASP A 38 -37.71 -24.31 -20.42
CA ASP A 38 -38.99 -23.77 -19.96
C ASP A 38 -38.85 -22.83 -18.75
N GLU A 39 -37.63 -22.68 -18.22
CA GLU A 39 -37.25 -21.70 -17.18
C GLU A 39 -37.98 -21.83 -15.84
N LEU A 40 -38.70 -22.95 -15.62
CA LEU A 40 -39.27 -23.27 -14.32
C LEU A 40 -38.17 -23.46 -13.26
N LYS A 41 -38.43 -22.93 -12.07
CA LYS A 41 -37.57 -23.03 -10.88
C LYS A 41 -38.31 -23.85 -9.81
N PRO A 42 -37.63 -24.71 -9.04
CA PRO A 42 -36.16 -24.84 -8.92
C PRO A 42 -35.50 -25.67 -10.02
N ILE A 43 -36.24 -26.54 -10.73
CA ILE A 43 -35.74 -27.40 -11.80
C ILE A 43 -36.67 -27.28 -13.01
N CYS A 44 -36.10 -27.15 -14.20
CA CYS A 44 -36.87 -27.04 -15.44
C CYS A 44 -37.45 -28.41 -15.85
N SER A 45 -38.60 -28.47 -16.51
CA SER A 45 -39.27 -29.75 -16.86
C SER A 45 -38.38 -30.63 -17.74
N GLY A 46 -37.54 -30.01 -18.57
CA GLY A 46 -36.57 -30.71 -19.41
C GLY A 46 -35.44 -31.38 -18.61
N CYS A 47 -35.04 -30.83 -17.47
CA CYS A 47 -34.05 -31.45 -16.60
C CYS A 47 -34.70 -32.51 -15.70
N ILE A 48 -35.94 -32.29 -15.22
CA ILE A 48 -36.71 -33.30 -14.47
C ILE A 48 -36.88 -34.58 -15.29
N ARG A 49 -37.35 -34.47 -16.54
CA ARG A 49 -37.63 -35.63 -17.42
C ARG A 49 -36.39 -36.47 -17.75
N HIS A 50 -35.23 -35.84 -17.75
CA HIS A 50 -33.96 -36.47 -18.09
C HIS A 50 -33.06 -36.71 -16.88
N SER A 51 -33.58 -36.48 -15.66
CA SER A 51 -32.85 -36.61 -14.40
C SER A 51 -31.49 -35.90 -14.43
N LEU A 52 -31.47 -34.67 -14.94
CA LEU A 52 -30.28 -33.84 -15.05
C LEU A 52 -30.23 -32.80 -13.94
N ASP A 53 -29.01 -32.49 -13.50
CA ASP A 53 -28.77 -31.37 -12.59
C ASP A 53 -29.08 -30.04 -13.29
N CYS A 54 -29.92 -29.20 -12.67
CA CYS A 54 -30.47 -28.00 -13.28
C CYS A 54 -29.98 -26.73 -12.56
N SER A 55 -28.85 -26.19 -13.01
CA SER A 55 -28.31 -24.93 -12.53
C SER A 55 -28.71 -23.76 -13.45
N TYR A 56 -29.08 -22.64 -12.85
CA TYR A 56 -29.19 -21.35 -13.54
C TYR A 56 -28.03 -20.48 -13.06
N SER A 57 -27.02 -20.27 -13.91
CA SER A 57 -25.94 -19.33 -13.59
C SER A 57 -26.50 -17.90 -13.53
N THR A 58 -26.68 -17.37 -12.33
CA THR A 58 -27.06 -15.97 -12.11
C THR A 58 -25.85 -15.11 -12.44
N THR A 59 -25.77 -14.56 -13.65
CA THR A 59 -24.84 -13.46 -13.96
C THR A 59 -25.36 -12.20 -13.28
N ILE A 60 -25.11 -12.11 -11.98
CA ILE A 60 -25.00 -10.87 -11.23
C ILE A 60 -23.54 -10.91 -10.76
N ASP A 61 -22.63 -10.28 -11.53
CA ASP A 61 -21.26 -10.00 -11.10
C ASP A 61 -21.28 -8.87 -10.05
N THR A 62 -22.01 -9.14 -8.97
CA THR A 62 -22.11 -8.36 -7.75
C THR A 62 -21.98 -9.33 -6.60
N SER A 63 -20.79 -9.95 -6.46
CA SER A 63 -20.23 -10.51 -5.22
C SER A 63 -19.08 -11.47 -5.53
N GLY A 64 -17.91 -10.90 -5.78
CA GLY A 64 -16.67 -11.51 -5.31
C GLY A 64 -16.67 -11.45 -3.79
N GLY A 65 -17.49 -12.29 -3.14
CA GLY A 65 -17.32 -12.66 -1.75
C GLY A 65 -16.02 -13.44 -1.67
N LEU A 66 -14.91 -12.73 -1.52
CA LEU A 66 -13.60 -13.32 -1.23
C LEU A 66 -13.76 -14.18 0.01
N LYS A 67 -13.72 -15.50 -0.16
CA LYS A 67 -13.39 -16.39 0.95
C LYS A 67 -12.01 -15.95 1.45
N PRO A 68 -11.86 -15.53 2.72
CA PRO A 68 -10.56 -15.25 3.26
C PRO A 68 -9.81 -16.58 3.39
N GLY A 69 -8.80 -16.84 2.55
CA GLY A 69 -7.88 -17.95 2.77
C GLY A 69 -7.37 -18.72 1.55
N SER A 70 -7.91 -18.53 0.33
CA SER A 70 -7.26 -19.10 -0.86
C SER A 70 -6.28 -18.08 -1.44
N PRO A 71 -4.97 -18.37 -1.53
CA PRO A 71 -4.05 -17.50 -2.24
C PRO A 71 -4.54 -17.37 -3.68
N ASP A 72 -4.61 -16.14 -4.21
CA ASP A 72 -4.82 -15.96 -5.64
C ASP A 72 -3.62 -16.58 -6.36
N ILE A 73 -3.87 -17.67 -7.10
CA ILE A 73 -2.87 -18.41 -7.90
C ILE A 73 -2.89 -17.91 -9.35
N SER A 74 -3.65 -16.87 -9.68
CA SER A 74 -3.70 -16.30 -11.04
C SER A 74 -2.27 -16.08 -11.59
N PRO A 75 -2.00 -16.51 -12.83
CA PRO A 75 -0.69 -16.32 -13.43
C PRO A 75 -0.45 -14.83 -13.73
N PHE A 76 0.79 -14.38 -13.57
CA PHE A 76 1.18 -13.03 -13.97
C PHE A 76 1.02 -12.84 -15.48
N SER A 77 0.46 -11.69 -15.86
CA SER A 77 0.16 -11.31 -17.23
C SER A 77 1.34 -10.62 -17.92
N PHE A 78 1.27 -10.43 -19.24
CA PHE A 78 2.25 -9.63 -19.99
C PHE A 78 2.37 -8.18 -19.46
N SER A 79 1.26 -7.62 -18.98
CA SER A 79 1.27 -6.30 -18.33
C SER A 79 2.11 -6.27 -17.05
N ASP A 80 2.14 -7.38 -16.30
CA ASP A 80 2.92 -7.49 -15.07
C ASP A 80 4.41 -7.63 -15.39
N PHE A 81 4.75 -8.33 -16.47
CA PHE A 81 6.12 -8.36 -16.99
C PHE A 81 6.63 -6.97 -17.42
N LYS A 82 5.77 -6.12 -18.01
CA LYS A 82 6.12 -4.72 -18.32
C LYS A 82 6.45 -3.94 -17.04
N LEU A 83 5.66 -4.10 -15.99
CA LEU A 83 5.93 -3.48 -14.69
C LEU A 83 7.24 -4.00 -14.08
N MET A 84 7.46 -5.32 -14.07
CA MET A 84 8.70 -5.89 -13.56
C MET A 84 9.93 -5.43 -14.35
N HIS A 85 9.82 -5.28 -15.66
CA HIS A 85 10.88 -4.68 -16.48
C HIS A 85 11.13 -3.23 -16.07
N HIS A 86 10.08 -2.40 -15.99
CA HIS A 86 10.18 -1.00 -15.59
C HIS A 86 10.76 -0.83 -14.17
N TRP A 87 10.48 -1.76 -13.25
CA TRP A 87 11.14 -1.78 -11.94
C TRP A 87 12.66 -1.81 -12.07
N ASN A 88 13.17 -2.75 -12.85
CA ASN A 88 14.61 -3.01 -12.96
C ASN A 88 15.40 -1.88 -13.65
N ILE A 89 14.76 -1.14 -14.56
CA ILE A 89 15.42 -0.11 -15.36
C ILE A 89 15.09 1.33 -14.93
N CYS A 90 14.04 1.54 -14.12
CA CYS A 90 13.61 2.89 -13.73
C CYS A 90 13.22 2.95 -12.26
N THR A 91 12.17 2.24 -11.83
CA THR A 91 11.59 2.46 -10.49
C THR A 91 12.61 2.26 -9.39
N ALA A 92 13.40 1.18 -9.44
CA ALA A 92 14.36 0.87 -8.38
C ALA A 92 15.34 2.02 -8.12
N GLU A 93 15.74 2.79 -9.15
CA GLU A 93 16.69 3.93 -9.08
C GLU A 93 16.18 5.12 -8.28
N THR A 94 14.87 5.19 -8.06
CA THR A 94 14.20 6.33 -7.42
C THR A 94 13.84 6.10 -5.95
N LEU A 95 14.15 4.93 -5.38
CA LEU A 95 13.59 4.50 -4.08
C LEU A 95 14.56 4.51 -2.91
N ALA A 96 15.86 4.74 -3.14
CA ALA A 96 16.90 4.58 -2.14
C ALA A 96 17.76 5.84 -1.95
N PRO A 97 18.21 6.13 -0.71
CA PRO A 97 19.04 7.28 -0.40
C PRO A 97 20.54 7.04 -0.63
N ASN A 98 20.97 5.79 -0.83
CA ASN A 98 22.39 5.44 -0.98
C ASN A 98 22.57 4.16 -1.81
N ALA A 99 23.83 3.89 -2.21
CA ALA A 99 24.20 2.78 -3.08
C ALA A 99 23.85 1.39 -2.52
N ALA A 100 23.97 1.19 -1.21
CA ALA A 100 23.64 -0.09 -0.58
C ALA A 100 22.14 -0.40 -0.70
N LEU A 101 21.29 0.54 -0.28
CA LEU A 101 19.84 0.40 -0.41
C LEU A 101 19.39 0.35 -1.88
N GLN A 102 20.10 1.06 -2.77
CA GLN A 102 19.84 1.04 -4.20
C GLN A 102 20.10 -0.34 -4.81
N ARG A 103 21.22 -0.97 -4.45
CA ARG A 103 21.54 -2.35 -4.85
C ARG A 103 20.47 -3.32 -4.34
N ALA A 104 20.02 -3.17 -3.10
CA ALA A 104 18.97 -4.02 -2.56
C ALA A 104 17.65 -3.90 -3.37
N MET A 105 17.25 -2.69 -3.75
CA MET A 105 16.06 -2.46 -4.60
C MET A 105 16.19 -3.07 -5.99
N ARG A 106 17.38 -2.97 -6.60
CA ARG A 106 17.63 -3.42 -7.97
C ARG A 106 17.84 -4.94 -8.10
N GLU A 107 18.52 -5.56 -7.15
CA GLU A 107 18.99 -6.95 -7.26
C GLU A 107 18.26 -7.87 -6.28
N CYS A 108 18.36 -7.57 -4.97
CA CYS A 108 17.91 -8.47 -3.92
C CYS A 108 16.38 -8.59 -3.89
N ILE A 109 15.66 -7.46 -3.96
CA ILE A 109 14.19 -7.44 -3.88
C ILE A 109 13.56 -8.21 -5.05
N PRO A 110 13.92 -7.98 -6.33
CA PRO A 110 13.40 -8.78 -7.44
C PRO A 110 13.73 -10.27 -7.30
N ALA A 111 14.96 -10.62 -6.89
CA ALA A 111 15.36 -12.01 -6.71
C ALA A 111 14.51 -12.72 -5.64
N MET A 112 14.20 -12.04 -4.53
CA MET A 112 13.27 -12.56 -3.52
C MET A 112 11.83 -12.60 -4.04
N ALA A 113 11.38 -11.58 -4.77
CA ALA A 113 10.01 -11.46 -5.26
C ALA A 113 9.57 -12.65 -6.12
N VAL A 114 10.49 -13.27 -6.88
CA VAL A 114 10.22 -14.47 -7.68
C VAL A 114 9.67 -15.62 -6.82
N ASN A 115 10.14 -15.75 -5.57
CA ASN A 115 9.72 -16.82 -4.65
C ASN A 115 8.62 -16.38 -3.66
N HIS A 116 8.27 -15.10 -3.65
CA HIS A 116 7.34 -14.52 -2.68
C HIS A 116 6.28 -13.66 -3.38
N ARG A 117 5.12 -14.26 -3.69
CA ARG A 117 4.01 -13.56 -4.38
C ARG A 117 3.59 -12.24 -3.74
N TYR A 118 3.55 -12.16 -2.40
CA TYR A 118 3.23 -10.92 -1.70
C TYR A 118 4.21 -9.79 -2.04
N LEU A 119 5.51 -10.11 -2.12
CA LEU A 119 6.56 -9.16 -2.44
C LEU A 119 6.51 -8.77 -3.92
N MET A 120 6.27 -9.74 -4.81
CA MET A 120 6.06 -9.47 -6.23
C MET A 120 4.90 -8.50 -6.45
N HIS A 121 3.73 -8.76 -5.85
CA HIS A 121 2.60 -7.84 -5.97
C HIS A 121 2.89 -6.47 -5.36
N ALA A 122 3.58 -6.37 -4.22
CA ALA A 122 3.98 -5.08 -3.65
C ALA A 122 4.92 -4.29 -4.59
N MET A 123 5.89 -4.98 -5.22
CA MET A 123 6.81 -4.42 -6.20
C MET A 123 6.08 -3.90 -7.45
N LEU A 124 5.16 -4.70 -8.00
CA LEU A 124 4.34 -4.31 -9.15
C LEU A 124 3.40 -3.15 -8.82
N ALA A 125 2.80 -3.14 -7.62
CA ALA A 125 1.94 -2.06 -7.16
C ALA A 125 2.69 -0.72 -7.11
N LEU A 126 3.87 -0.70 -6.48
CA LEU A 126 4.69 0.51 -6.38
C LEU A 126 5.23 0.95 -7.75
N THR A 127 5.63 0.00 -8.61
CA THR A 127 6.01 0.30 -10.00
C THR A 127 4.87 0.98 -10.75
N SER A 128 3.65 0.48 -10.60
CA SER A 128 2.49 1.06 -11.27
C SER A 128 2.22 2.49 -10.78
N LEU A 129 2.40 2.79 -9.49
CA LEU A 129 2.33 4.18 -9.00
C LEU A 129 3.46 5.06 -9.56
N HIS A 130 4.67 4.52 -9.68
CA HIS A 130 5.77 5.27 -10.30
C HIS A 130 5.48 5.59 -11.77
N MET A 131 4.90 4.66 -12.53
CA MET A 131 4.43 4.94 -13.88
C MET A 131 3.33 6.01 -13.90
N ALA A 132 2.41 5.99 -12.93
CA ALA A 132 1.38 7.03 -12.79
C ALA A 132 2.00 8.42 -12.57
N TYR A 133 3.08 8.50 -11.78
CA TYR A 133 3.86 9.71 -11.53
C TYR A 133 4.56 10.23 -12.80
N LEU A 134 5.17 9.33 -13.58
CA LEU A 134 5.88 9.69 -14.82
C LEU A 134 4.96 9.98 -16.01
N HIS A 135 3.74 9.43 -16.02
CA HIS A 135 2.79 9.55 -17.13
C HIS A 135 1.42 10.08 -16.65
N PRO A 136 1.28 11.39 -16.40
CA PRO A 136 0.05 11.99 -15.89
C PRO A 136 -1.19 11.74 -16.75
N THR A 137 -1.03 11.54 -18.06
CA THR A 137 -2.12 11.24 -19.00
C THR A 137 -2.74 9.86 -18.79
N GLU A 138 -2.01 8.92 -18.18
CA GLU A 138 -2.43 7.53 -17.94
C GLU A 138 -2.60 7.24 -16.44
N ILE A 139 -2.67 8.29 -15.61
CA ILE A 139 -2.64 8.20 -14.15
C ILE A 139 -3.72 7.24 -13.60
N GLU A 140 -4.96 7.34 -14.10
CA GLU A 140 -6.08 6.54 -13.59
C GLU A 140 -5.89 5.04 -13.87
N GLN A 141 -5.36 4.68 -15.05
CA GLN A 141 -5.08 3.31 -15.41
C GLN A 141 -3.99 2.71 -14.52
N HIS A 142 -2.92 3.47 -14.31
CA HIS A 142 -1.79 3.07 -13.49
C HIS A 142 -2.15 2.99 -12.00
N GLU A 143 -2.93 3.92 -11.49
CA GLU A 143 -3.46 3.90 -10.11
C GLU A 143 -4.40 2.71 -9.89
N ARG A 144 -5.30 2.41 -10.84
CA ARG A 144 -6.18 1.23 -10.76
C ARG A 144 -5.38 -0.08 -10.70
N ARG A 145 -4.34 -0.21 -11.52
CA ARG A 145 -3.46 -1.39 -11.51
C ARG A 145 -2.62 -1.47 -10.24
N ALA A 146 -2.16 -0.33 -9.73
CA ALA A 146 -1.45 -0.26 -8.46
C ALA A 146 -2.33 -0.77 -7.31
N ALA A 147 -3.57 -0.27 -7.23
CA ALA A 147 -4.55 -0.68 -6.23
C ALA A 147 -4.90 -2.17 -6.33
N HIS A 148 -5.02 -2.70 -7.55
CA HIS A 148 -5.24 -4.12 -7.79
C HIS A 148 -4.13 -4.98 -7.18
N HIS A 149 -2.86 -4.75 -7.55
CA HIS A 149 -1.76 -5.54 -6.98
C HIS A 149 -1.59 -5.30 -5.48
N HIS A 150 -1.81 -4.09 -4.97
CA HIS A 150 -1.76 -3.83 -3.54
C HIS A 150 -2.83 -4.63 -2.77
N SER A 151 -4.04 -4.75 -3.32
CA SER A 151 -5.13 -5.55 -2.75
C SER A 151 -4.82 -7.05 -2.69
N LEU A 152 -3.96 -7.55 -3.58
CA LEU A 152 -3.46 -8.93 -3.58
C LEU A 152 -2.26 -9.09 -2.64
N ALA A 153 -1.35 -8.10 -2.60
CA ALA A 153 -0.15 -8.13 -1.78
C ALA A 153 -0.48 -8.17 -0.29
N LEU A 154 -1.40 -7.31 0.18
CA LEU A 154 -1.64 -7.12 1.62
C LEU A 154 -2.16 -8.38 2.34
N PRO A 155 -3.19 -9.11 1.85
CA PRO A 155 -3.65 -10.33 2.51
C PRO A 155 -2.57 -11.41 2.54
N LEU A 156 -1.83 -11.60 1.44
CA LEU A 156 -0.74 -12.56 1.36
C LEU A 156 0.41 -12.20 2.33
N PHE A 157 0.76 -10.93 2.40
CA PHE A 157 1.77 -10.41 3.33
C PHE A 157 1.35 -10.63 4.79
N ARG A 158 0.10 -10.28 5.14
CA ARG A 158 -0.46 -10.49 6.49
C ARG A 158 -0.47 -11.97 6.88
N SER A 159 -0.84 -12.86 5.93
CA SER A 159 -0.80 -14.30 6.18
C SER A 159 0.62 -14.81 6.40
N ALA A 160 1.60 -14.31 5.63
CA ALA A 160 3.00 -14.70 5.79
C ALA A 160 3.61 -14.18 7.11
N LEU A 161 3.16 -13.03 7.62
CA LEU A 161 3.57 -12.51 8.93
C LEU A 161 3.13 -13.40 10.12
N ALA A 162 2.11 -14.25 9.94
CA ALA A 162 1.66 -15.16 11.00
C ALA A 162 2.68 -16.28 11.30
N SER A 163 3.60 -16.57 10.37
CA SER A 163 4.65 -17.57 10.55
C SER A 163 5.95 -17.10 9.90
N VAL A 164 6.66 -16.23 10.62
CA VAL A 164 7.95 -15.70 10.17
C VAL A 164 9.04 -16.78 10.31
N THR A 165 9.79 -17.00 9.24
CA THR A 165 10.95 -17.89 9.20
C THR A 165 12.20 -17.14 8.79
N GLU A 166 13.37 -17.73 9.00
CA GLU A 166 14.65 -17.17 8.52
C GLU A 166 14.63 -16.89 7.00
N SER A 167 14.11 -17.84 6.21
CA SER A 167 14.02 -17.74 4.75
C SER A 167 13.02 -16.68 4.25
N SER A 168 11.96 -16.39 5.00
CA SER A 168 10.93 -15.40 4.63
C SER A 168 11.18 -14.02 5.22
N SER A 169 11.98 -13.92 6.29
CA SER A 169 12.22 -12.69 7.05
C SER A 169 12.65 -11.50 6.17
N HIS A 170 13.55 -11.73 5.22
CA HIS A 170 14.07 -10.70 4.33
C HIS A 170 13.03 -10.20 3.32
N ALA A 171 12.24 -11.13 2.77
CA ALA A 171 11.18 -10.78 1.84
C ALA A 171 10.01 -10.07 2.55
N LEU A 172 9.69 -10.48 3.78
CA LEU A 172 8.72 -9.80 4.64
C LEU A 172 9.19 -8.37 4.99
N TYR A 173 10.46 -8.23 5.38
CA TYR A 173 11.06 -6.93 5.68
C TYR A 173 11.03 -6.01 4.44
N ALA A 174 11.46 -6.52 3.28
CA ALA A 174 11.39 -5.78 2.03
C ALA A 174 9.94 -5.38 1.68
N CYS A 175 8.98 -6.29 1.83
CA CYS A 175 7.57 -6.03 1.54
C CYS A 175 7.02 -4.92 2.44
N GLY A 176 7.34 -4.92 3.74
CA GLY A 176 6.95 -3.84 4.67
C GLY A 176 7.45 -2.47 4.19
N HIS A 177 8.70 -2.39 3.74
CA HIS A 177 9.27 -1.16 3.16
C HIS A 177 8.62 -0.72 1.86
N LEU A 178 8.15 -1.65 1.01
CA LEU A 178 7.42 -1.31 -0.21
C LEU A 178 5.99 -0.86 0.08
N VAL A 179 5.33 -1.49 1.06
CA VAL A 179 3.99 -1.10 1.52
C VAL A 179 4.00 0.33 2.07
N ILE A 180 5.01 0.72 2.87
CA ILE A 180 5.15 2.10 3.35
C ILE A 180 5.23 3.10 2.18
N LYS A 181 6.10 2.82 1.19
CA LYS A 181 6.27 3.71 0.02
C LYS A 181 4.99 3.80 -0.81
N TYR A 182 4.33 2.66 -1.03
CA TYR A 182 3.03 2.62 -1.68
C TYR A 182 2.02 3.49 -0.93
N SER A 183 1.96 3.37 0.40
CA SER A 183 1.04 4.17 1.21
C SER A 183 1.28 5.65 0.97
N PHE A 184 2.51 6.16 1.08
CA PHE A 184 2.80 7.58 0.81
C PHE A 184 2.46 8.03 -0.63
N ALA A 185 2.76 7.19 -1.63
CA ALA A 185 2.48 7.48 -3.04
C ALA A 185 1.00 7.37 -3.44
N SER A 186 0.19 6.63 -2.68
CA SER A 186 -1.16 6.29 -3.10
C SER A 186 -2.11 7.48 -3.16
N PRO A 187 -3.14 7.46 -4.03
CA PRO A 187 -4.13 8.52 -4.11
C PRO A 187 -4.90 8.74 -2.80
N GLN A 188 -5.16 7.67 -2.05
CA GLN A 188 -5.79 7.73 -0.73
C GLN A 188 -5.01 8.62 0.24
N SER A 189 -3.68 8.54 0.20
CA SER A 189 -2.80 9.37 1.02
C SER A 189 -2.86 10.86 0.68
N ARG A 190 -3.15 11.22 -0.57
CA ARG A 190 -3.42 12.62 -0.93
C ARG A 190 -4.65 13.18 -0.23
N ARG A 191 -5.58 12.34 0.22
CA ARG A 191 -6.85 12.75 0.85
C ARG A 191 -6.87 12.69 2.38
N GLY A 192 -5.93 11.99 3.03
CA GLY A 192 -6.10 11.71 4.46
C GLY A 192 -5.00 10.92 5.17
N LEU A 193 -3.73 11.24 4.93
CA LEU A 193 -2.55 10.51 5.44
C LEU A 193 -2.56 10.25 6.96
N MET A 194 -2.89 11.24 7.79
CA MET A 194 -2.88 11.10 9.26
C MET A 194 -4.28 11.14 9.88
N PHE A 195 -5.18 11.90 9.26
CA PHE A 195 -6.59 11.93 9.63
C PHE A 195 -7.40 11.73 8.36
N SER A 196 -8.01 10.56 8.19
CA SER A 196 -8.87 10.29 7.04
C SER A 196 -10.32 10.61 7.39
N PRO A 197 -10.95 11.60 6.73
CA PRO A 197 -12.36 11.91 6.96
C PRO A 197 -13.27 10.76 6.54
N ALA A 198 -12.85 9.95 5.57
CA ALA A 198 -13.67 8.91 4.94
C ALA A 198 -13.75 7.60 5.75
N THR A 199 -12.69 7.26 6.50
CA THR A 199 -12.60 6.00 7.26
C THR A 199 -12.69 6.23 8.76
N GLY A 200 -12.63 7.48 9.23
CA GLY A 200 -12.58 7.81 10.66
C GLY A 200 -11.30 7.32 11.35
N THR A 201 -10.35 6.76 10.60
CA THR A 201 -9.08 6.25 11.10
C THR A 201 -8.08 7.40 11.25
N SER A 202 -7.30 7.32 12.33
CA SER A 202 -6.24 8.26 12.66
C SER A 202 -4.90 7.53 12.75
N SER A 203 -3.82 8.21 12.39
CA SER A 203 -2.43 7.75 12.55
C SER A 203 -2.04 6.50 11.75
N GLU A 204 -2.67 6.24 10.58
CA GLU A 204 -2.44 5.02 9.78
C GLU A 204 -0.97 4.85 9.38
N ILE A 205 -0.30 5.92 8.97
CA ILE A 205 1.13 5.87 8.59
C ILE A 205 2.00 5.46 9.76
N ILE A 206 1.75 6.00 10.96
CA ILE A 206 2.53 5.65 12.15
C ILE A 206 2.33 4.16 12.44
N GLY A 207 1.09 3.66 12.35
CA GLY A 207 0.80 2.23 12.48
C GLY A 207 1.53 1.38 11.44
N LEU A 208 1.55 1.80 10.18
CA LEU A 208 2.25 1.11 9.09
C LEU A 208 3.77 1.09 9.28
N LEU A 209 4.36 2.24 9.63
CA LEU A 209 5.79 2.35 9.96
C LEU A 209 6.14 1.40 11.10
N ARG A 210 5.39 1.44 12.21
CA ARG A 210 5.60 0.52 13.34
C ARG A 210 5.47 -0.94 12.94
N GLY A 211 4.45 -1.28 12.16
CA GLY A 211 4.22 -2.64 11.68
C GLY A 211 5.35 -3.17 10.77
N ALA A 212 5.90 -2.33 9.90
CA ALA A 212 7.01 -2.73 9.04
C ALA A 212 8.33 -2.85 9.81
N PHE A 213 8.57 -1.99 10.79
CA PHE A 213 9.82 -1.96 11.55
C PHE A 213 9.83 -2.84 12.81
N SER A 214 8.69 -3.32 13.30
CA SER A 214 8.66 -4.32 14.39
C SER A 214 9.41 -5.60 14.01
N MET A 215 9.40 -5.94 12.72
CA MET A 215 10.20 -7.02 12.13
C MET A 215 11.70 -6.82 12.29
N HIS A 216 12.19 -5.58 12.36
CA HIS A 216 13.62 -5.32 12.51
C HIS A 216 14.14 -5.85 13.84
N GLY A 217 13.43 -5.61 14.95
CA GLY A 217 13.82 -6.14 16.27
C GLY A 217 13.63 -7.66 16.38
N TYR A 218 12.52 -8.18 15.86
CA TYR A 218 12.24 -9.63 15.92
C TYR A 218 13.21 -10.47 15.06
N ALA A 219 13.50 -10.01 13.84
CA ALA A 219 14.30 -10.74 12.86
C ALA A 219 15.74 -10.19 12.74
N GLU A 220 16.21 -9.38 13.69
CA GLU A 220 17.51 -8.67 13.60
C GLU A 220 18.66 -9.61 13.27
N LYS A 221 18.73 -10.76 13.96
CA LYS A 221 19.78 -11.75 13.78
C LYS A 221 19.74 -12.37 12.37
N TRP A 222 18.57 -12.63 11.82
CA TRP A 222 18.43 -13.16 10.46
C TRP A 222 18.80 -12.10 9.43
N LEU A 223 18.28 -10.88 9.60
CA LEU A 223 18.55 -9.75 8.71
C LEU A 223 20.06 -9.41 8.66
N SER A 224 20.73 -9.48 9.81
CA SER A 224 22.16 -9.18 9.92
C SER A 224 23.06 -10.24 9.27
N ASN A 225 22.57 -11.46 9.03
CA ASN A 225 23.35 -12.56 8.46
C ASN A 225 22.91 -12.97 7.04
N GLY A 226 21.86 -12.35 6.51
CA GLY A 226 21.29 -12.74 5.23
C GLY A 226 21.50 -11.73 4.10
N PRO A 227 20.74 -11.84 3.00
CA PRO A 227 20.97 -11.08 1.77
C PRO A 227 20.76 -9.57 1.88
N LEU A 228 20.17 -9.06 2.97
CA LEU A 228 20.00 -7.62 3.20
C LEU A 228 20.94 -7.07 4.29
N SER A 229 21.84 -7.89 4.82
CA SER A 229 22.79 -7.49 5.88
C SER A 229 23.57 -6.22 5.54
N PHE A 230 24.05 -6.12 4.30
CA PHE A 230 24.84 -4.98 3.83
C PHE A 230 24.07 -3.65 3.74
N CYS A 231 22.74 -3.66 3.82
CA CYS A 231 21.92 -2.45 3.84
C CYS A 231 21.33 -2.16 5.23
N MET A 232 21.72 -2.92 6.26
CA MET A 232 21.40 -2.62 7.65
C MET A 232 22.26 -1.43 8.10
N GLU A 233 21.63 -0.26 8.19
CA GLU A 233 22.30 0.97 8.60
C GLU A 233 22.45 1.00 10.11
N ARG A 234 23.63 1.43 10.58
CA ARG A 234 23.89 1.72 11.99
C ARG A 234 24.36 3.16 12.13
N PRO A 235 23.89 3.89 13.15
CA PRO A 235 24.38 5.24 13.42
C PRO A 235 25.87 5.22 13.80
N LEU A 236 26.58 6.27 13.39
CA LEU A 236 27.96 6.51 13.81
C LEU A 236 27.99 6.97 15.27
N ASP A 237 27.06 7.85 15.62
CA ASP A 237 26.86 8.39 16.95
C ASP A 237 25.38 8.31 17.33
N GLU A 238 25.09 7.62 18.43
CA GLU A 238 23.75 7.48 19.00
C GLU A 238 23.39 8.59 19.99
N ASN A 239 24.40 9.34 20.45
CA ASN A 239 24.33 10.41 21.44
C ASN A 239 24.83 11.72 20.81
N PRO A 240 24.10 12.24 19.80
CA PRO A 240 24.54 13.40 19.04
C PRO A 240 24.66 14.64 19.94
N ASP A 241 25.61 15.51 19.60
CA ASP A 241 25.60 16.87 20.11
C ASP A 241 24.42 17.66 19.51
N PHE A 242 23.49 18.08 20.35
CA PHE A 242 22.31 18.86 19.92
C PHE A 242 22.68 20.18 19.26
N SER A 243 23.86 20.74 19.54
CA SER A 243 24.34 21.98 18.92
C SER A 243 24.59 21.84 17.41
N GLN A 244 24.75 20.60 16.92
CA GLN A 244 24.88 20.30 15.49
C GLN A 244 23.61 20.63 14.71
N ASN A 245 22.43 20.63 15.35
CA ASN A 245 21.20 21.07 14.73
C ASN A 245 21.01 22.59 14.98
N PRO A 246 21.19 23.45 13.97
CA PRO A 246 21.07 24.90 14.14
C PRO A 246 19.65 25.34 14.54
N ASN A 247 18.64 24.48 14.34
CA ASN A 247 17.25 24.76 14.66
C ASN A 247 16.80 24.16 16.01
N ASP A 248 17.69 23.61 16.83
CA ASP A 248 17.30 22.98 18.10
C ASP A 248 16.67 23.98 19.09
N SER A 249 16.99 25.27 18.98
CA SER A 249 16.40 26.33 19.80
C SER A 249 14.87 26.38 19.73
N TYR A 250 14.27 26.17 18.54
CA TYR A 250 12.82 26.09 18.37
C TYR A 250 12.21 24.90 19.12
N LEU A 251 12.91 23.75 19.13
CA LEU A 251 12.47 22.54 19.80
C LEU A 251 12.63 22.66 21.34
N VAL A 252 13.67 23.35 21.80
CA VAL A 252 13.86 23.68 23.23
C VAL A 252 12.75 24.60 23.71
N GLN A 253 12.38 25.62 22.93
CA GLN A 253 11.26 26.50 23.27
C GLN A 253 9.94 25.72 23.39
N LEU A 254 9.68 24.79 22.47
CA LEU A 254 8.52 23.90 22.56
C LEU A 254 8.58 22.99 23.79
N LEU A 255 9.76 22.50 24.17
CA LEU A 255 9.91 21.66 25.36
C LEU A 255 9.50 22.41 26.64
N TYR A 256 9.86 23.68 26.77
CA TYR A 256 9.40 24.51 27.90
C TYR A 256 7.88 24.65 27.96
N LEU A 257 7.20 24.80 26.81
CA LEU A 257 5.73 24.81 26.74
C LEU A 257 5.14 23.48 27.24
N LEU A 258 5.70 22.36 26.79
CA LEU A 258 5.16 21.05 27.14
C LEU A 258 5.32 20.77 28.64
N LEU A 259 6.45 21.17 29.23
CA LEU A 259 6.74 21.03 30.66
C LEU A 259 5.91 21.97 31.57
N ALA A 260 5.14 22.91 31.00
CA ALA A 260 4.36 23.86 31.78
C ALA A 260 3.23 23.19 32.59
N ASP A 261 2.76 22.01 32.17
CA ASP A 261 1.91 21.16 33.02
C ASP A 261 2.61 19.81 33.26
N CYS A 262 2.60 19.35 34.51
CA CYS A 262 3.23 18.09 34.92
C CYS A 262 2.33 16.87 34.66
N SER A 263 1.45 16.91 33.65
CA SER A 263 0.54 15.80 33.37
C SER A 263 1.25 14.63 32.67
N GLU A 264 0.64 13.44 32.73
CA GLU A 264 1.11 12.27 31.96
C GLU A 264 1.10 12.55 30.45
N GLU A 265 0.10 13.27 29.93
CA GLU A 265 0.00 13.64 28.51
C GLU A 265 1.20 14.51 28.08
N SER A 266 1.58 15.48 28.90
CA SER A 266 2.74 16.33 28.68
C SER A 266 4.05 15.54 28.72
N ASN A 267 4.21 14.64 29.69
CA ASN A 267 5.39 13.78 29.77
C ASN A 267 5.56 12.91 28.52
N LEU A 268 4.46 12.36 27.98
CA LEU A 268 4.48 11.61 26.73
C LEU A 268 4.88 12.49 25.52
N CYS A 269 4.37 13.71 25.45
CA CYS A 269 4.74 14.67 24.40
C CYS A 269 6.22 15.09 24.52
N CYS A 270 6.72 15.34 25.74
CA CYS A 270 8.13 15.65 26.01
C CYS A 270 9.04 14.51 25.56
N ALA A 271 8.68 13.24 25.85
CA ALA A 271 9.45 12.08 25.41
C ALA A 271 9.51 11.98 23.88
N ALA A 272 8.36 12.17 23.20
CA ALA A 272 8.29 12.18 21.74
C ALA A 272 9.10 13.32 21.11
N LEU A 273 9.08 14.52 21.72
CA LEU A 273 9.86 15.67 21.29
C LEU A 273 11.36 15.47 21.51
N ASN A 274 11.78 14.91 22.64
CA ASN A 274 13.19 14.62 22.89
C ASN A 274 13.74 13.56 21.92
N SER A 275 12.95 12.55 21.59
CA SER A 275 13.30 11.60 20.51
C SER A 275 13.47 12.34 19.17
N LEU A 276 12.56 13.27 18.83
CA LEU A 276 12.66 14.07 17.61
C LEU A 276 13.92 14.94 17.58
N ARG A 277 14.22 15.63 18.69
CA ARG A 277 15.42 16.46 18.84
C ARG A 277 16.69 15.65 18.61
N ARG A 278 16.78 14.46 19.22
CA ARG A 278 17.91 13.55 19.04
C ARG A 278 18.06 13.15 17.58
N LEU A 279 16.99 12.76 16.90
CA LEU A 279 17.05 12.32 15.50
C LEU A 279 17.41 13.46 14.53
N LEU A 280 16.95 14.68 14.78
CA LEU A 280 17.34 15.87 14.00
C LEU A 280 18.82 16.23 14.22
N ALA A 281 19.32 16.11 15.45
CA ALA A 281 20.74 16.27 15.75
C ALA A 281 21.58 15.20 15.04
N MET A 282 21.19 13.92 15.10
CA MET A 282 21.84 12.84 14.36
C MET A 282 21.88 13.10 12.85
N ALA A 283 20.77 13.61 12.28
CA ALA A 283 20.68 13.94 10.87
C ALA A 283 21.57 15.13 10.47
N SER A 284 21.93 15.99 11.43
CA SER A 284 22.81 17.14 11.23
C SER A 284 24.29 16.82 11.54
N THR A 285 24.58 15.65 12.15
CA THR A 285 25.93 15.23 12.50
C THR A 285 26.80 15.02 11.24
N PRO A 286 27.96 15.68 11.13
CA PRO A 286 28.88 15.48 10.01
C PRO A 286 29.36 14.03 9.91
N GLY A 287 29.34 13.45 8.70
CA GLY A 287 29.81 12.08 8.47
C GLY A 287 28.89 10.99 9.02
N GLN A 288 27.67 11.32 9.44
CA GLN A 288 26.69 10.34 9.89
C GLN A 288 26.47 9.22 8.85
N THR A 289 26.47 7.98 9.32
CA THR A 289 26.40 6.77 8.48
C THR A 289 24.98 6.27 8.24
N ILE A 290 24.05 6.60 9.12
CA ILE A 290 22.63 6.26 8.98
C ILE A 290 21.92 7.31 8.12
N SER A 291 21.11 6.85 7.16
CA SER A 291 20.42 7.77 6.26
C SER A 291 19.34 8.59 6.97
N VAL A 292 19.13 9.83 6.52
CA VAL A 292 18.03 10.69 6.97
C VAL A 292 16.68 9.97 6.83
N LYS A 293 16.50 9.20 5.74
CA LYS A 293 15.30 8.36 5.54
C LYS A 293 15.05 7.41 6.71
N THR A 294 16.08 6.67 7.13
CA THR A 294 15.95 5.71 8.24
C THR A 294 15.74 6.42 9.57
N LEU A 295 16.41 7.55 9.81
CA LEU A 295 16.17 8.39 10.99
C LEU A 295 14.72 8.89 11.05
N THR A 296 14.20 9.44 9.96
CA THR A 296 12.82 9.91 9.87
C THR A 296 11.84 8.79 10.20
N TYR A 297 11.99 7.60 9.60
CA TYR A 297 11.12 6.47 9.90
C TYR A 297 11.27 5.95 11.34
N SER A 298 12.46 6.03 11.93
CA SER A 298 12.71 5.56 13.30
C SER A 298 11.91 6.31 14.36
N TRP A 299 11.60 7.60 14.15
CA TRP A 299 10.82 8.38 15.12
C TRP A 299 9.44 7.77 15.37
N ALA A 300 8.71 7.45 14.30
CA ALA A 300 7.38 6.83 14.37
C ALA A 300 7.39 5.46 15.07
N VAL A 301 8.53 4.76 15.02
CA VAL A 301 8.74 3.46 15.67
C VAL A 301 9.05 3.62 17.17
N GLN A 302 9.83 4.64 17.53
CA GLN A 302 10.31 4.89 18.89
C GLN A 302 9.26 5.54 19.80
N VAL A 303 8.35 6.36 19.26
CA VAL A 303 7.35 7.04 20.09
C VAL A 303 6.44 6.02 20.80
N PRO A 304 6.03 6.23 22.07
CA PRO A 304 5.16 5.29 22.78
C PRO A 304 3.77 5.15 22.14
N GLN A 305 3.13 3.98 22.26
CA GLN A 305 1.76 3.78 21.77
C GLN A 305 0.77 4.77 22.41
N LYS A 306 0.95 5.09 23.69
CA LYS A 306 0.15 6.09 24.41
C LYS A 306 0.21 7.48 23.74
N TYR A 307 1.37 7.90 23.24
CA TYR A 307 1.49 9.18 22.51
C TYR A 307 0.67 9.16 21.21
N ILE A 308 0.66 8.04 20.49
CA ILE A 308 -0.13 7.89 19.26
C ILE A 308 -1.63 7.99 19.58
N THR A 309 -2.07 7.41 20.70
CA THR A 309 -3.44 7.59 21.18
C THR A 309 -3.78 9.07 21.38
N LEU A 310 -2.88 9.88 21.96
CA LEU A 310 -3.08 11.33 22.09
C LEU A 310 -3.21 12.04 20.73
N VAL A 311 -2.41 11.63 19.72
CA VAL A 311 -2.54 12.14 18.34
C VAL A 311 -3.90 11.76 17.75
N SER A 312 -4.33 10.52 17.93
CA SER A 312 -5.63 10.01 17.48
C SER A 312 -6.81 10.72 18.14
N GLU A 313 -6.65 11.08 19.42
CA GLU A 313 -7.60 11.90 20.19
C GLU A 313 -7.49 13.41 19.89
N ARG A 314 -6.60 13.82 18.97
CA ARG A 314 -6.37 15.21 18.55
C ARG A 314 -5.95 16.13 19.70
N LYS A 315 -5.22 15.60 20.68
CA LYS A 315 -4.71 16.39 21.81
C LYS A 315 -3.75 17.47 21.31
N PRO A 316 -3.92 18.75 21.70
CA PRO A 316 -3.18 19.85 21.08
C PRO A 316 -1.66 19.70 21.15
N LYS A 317 -1.13 19.35 22.33
CA LYS A 317 0.32 19.14 22.54
C LYS A 317 0.89 18.03 21.65
N ALA A 318 0.16 16.94 21.49
CA ALA A 318 0.57 15.83 20.63
C ALA A 318 0.55 16.22 19.15
N LEU A 319 -0.47 16.96 18.70
CA LEU A 319 -0.53 17.48 17.33
C LEU A 319 0.59 18.48 17.03
N ILE A 320 0.98 19.31 18.00
CA ILE A 320 2.12 20.24 17.83
C ILE A 320 3.43 19.47 17.68
N VAL A 321 3.69 18.44 18.50
CA VAL A 321 4.90 17.61 18.34
C VAL A 321 4.90 16.88 16.99
N LEU A 322 3.74 16.35 16.56
CA LEU A 322 3.60 15.75 15.23
C LEU A 322 3.85 16.74 14.09
N ALA A 323 3.38 17.98 14.22
CA ALA A 323 3.66 19.04 13.27
C ALA A 323 5.16 19.33 13.16
N HIS A 324 5.91 19.29 14.26
CA HIS A 324 7.37 19.44 14.24
C HIS A 324 8.07 18.25 13.58
N TYR A 325 7.54 17.02 13.74
CA TYR A 325 8.04 15.85 13.01
C TYR A 325 7.91 16.01 11.49
N CYS A 326 6.96 16.81 10.98
CA CYS A 326 6.84 17.09 9.55
C CYS A 326 8.09 17.76 8.96
N VAL A 327 8.92 18.42 9.77
CA VAL A 327 10.22 18.95 9.33
C VAL A 327 11.14 17.82 8.88
N MET A 328 11.19 16.69 9.61
CA MET A 328 11.96 15.51 9.18
C MET A 328 11.34 14.83 7.96
N LEU A 329 10.01 14.81 7.85
CA LEU A 329 9.33 14.28 6.65
C LEU A 329 9.68 15.12 5.41
N LYS A 330 9.79 16.45 5.55
CA LYS A 330 10.16 17.35 4.47
C LYS A 330 11.57 17.09 3.94
N MET A 331 12.48 16.57 4.76
CA MET A 331 13.81 16.15 4.29
C MET A 331 13.77 15.00 3.28
N LEU A 332 12.63 14.29 3.17
CA LEU A 332 12.42 13.20 2.23
C LEU A 332 11.62 13.60 0.99
N ASP A 333 11.29 14.89 0.84
CA ASP A 333 10.41 15.40 -0.23
C ASP A 333 10.98 15.23 -1.65
N SER A 334 12.29 14.99 -1.77
CA SER A 334 12.94 14.66 -3.05
C SER A 334 12.58 13.27 -3.58
N PHE A 335 12.06 12.38 -2.74
CA PHE A 335 11.50 11.12 -3.19
C PHE A 335 10.08 11.36 -3.72
N TRP A 336 9.82 11.01 -4.97
CA TRP A 336 8.52 11.23 -5.62
C TRP A 336 7.33 10.71 -4.81
N PHE A 337 7.49 9.59 -4.09
CA PHE A 337 6.44 9.01 -3.26
C PHE A 337 6.18 9.81 -1.96
N MET A 338 7.11 10.64 -1.52
CA MET A 338 6.98 11.49 -0.33
C MET A 338 6.54 12.93 -0.68
N GLU A 339 6.50 13.28 -1.96
CA GLU A 339 6.27 14.65 -2.43
C GLU A 339 4.99 15.26 -1.83
N GLY A 340 5.16 16.36 -1.10
CA GLY A 340 4.10 17.11 -0.42
C GLY A 340 3.48 16.41 0.78
N ALA A 341 3.95 15.22 1.19
CA ALA A 341 3.38 14.47 2.31
C ALA A 341 3.51 15.23 3.64
N ALA A 342 4.67 15.85 3.87
CA ALA A 342 4.92 16.67 5.06
C ALA A 342 3.95 17.86 5.16
N ALA A 343 3.75 18.58 4.05
CA ALA A 343 2.87 19.75 3.99
C ALA A 343 1.39 19.35 4.23
N ARG A 344 0.95 18.24 3.63
CA ARG A 344 -0.40 17.70 3.87
C ARG A 344 -0.61 17.34 5.34
N ILE A 345 0.32 16.61 5.96
CA ILE A 345 0.20 16.21 7.36
C ILE A 345 0.21 17.42 8.29
N LEU A 346 1.12 18.38 8.05
CA LEU A 346 1.20 19.61 8.83
C LEU A 346 -0.10 20.42 8.77
N GLU A 347 -0.69 20.53 7.57
CA GLU A 347 -1.96 21.22 7.38
C GLU A 347 -3.10 20.50 8.12
N GLN A 348 -3.12 19.16 8.12
CA GLN A 348 -4.09 18.40 8.92
C GLN A 348 -3.91 18.66 10.42
N CYS A 349 -2.67 18.73 10.93
CA CYS A 349 -2.43 19.11 12.32
C CYS A 349 -2.99 20.51 12.62
N ARG A 350 -2.73 21.49 11.74
CA ARG A 350 -3.21 22.87 11.88
C ARG A 350 -4.73 22.96 11.88
N GLN A 351 -5.42 22.23 10.99
CA GLN A 351 -6.87 22.20 10.89
C GLN A 351 -7.56 21.57 12.12
N ASN A 352 -6.88 20.67 12.82
CA ASN A 352 -7.39 20.04 14.04
C ASN A 352 -6.96 20.78 15.32
N LEU A 353 -6.30 21.93 15.20
CA LEU A 353 -5.87 22.78 16.31
C LEU A 353 -6.67 24.08 16.36
N GLU A 354 -7.08 24.49 17.56
CA GLU A 354 -7.62 25.82 17.79
C GLU A 354 -6.57 26.91 17.52
N SER A 355 -7.03 28.12 17.17
CA SER A 355 -6.18 29.25 16.76
C SER A 355 -5.09 29.62 17.78
N GLN A 356 -5.36 29.46 19.07
CA GLN A 356 -4.40 29.74 20.14
C GLN A 356 -3.09 28.91 20.07
N TRP A 357 -3.15 27.75 19.41
CA TRP A 357 -2.01 26.85 19.25
C TRP A 357 -1.21 27.10 17.96
N HIS A 358 -1.75 27.87 16.99
CA HIS A 358 -1.15 28.03 15.66
C HIS A 358 0.21 28.72 15.69
N ARG A 359 0.47 29.60 16.67
CA ARG A 359 1.79 30.22 16.89
C ARG A 359 2.92 29.20 17.07
N TYR A 360 2.62 28.02 17.64
CA TYR A 360 3.60 26.96 17.82
C TYR A 360 3.87 26.19 16.53
N LEU A 361 3.17 26.48 15.44
CA LEU A 361 3.37 25.85 14.13
C LEU A 361 4.18 26.73 13.17
N GLU A 362 4.57 27.94 13.57
CA GLU A 362 5.26 28.91 12.71
C GLU A 362 6.58 28.36 12.15
N TRP A 363 7.41 27.74 12.99
CA TRP A 363 8.68 27.16 12.54
C TRP A 363 8.48 25.95 11.61
N PRO A 364 7.65 24.94 11.93
CA PRO A 364 7.36 23.87 10.98
C PRO A 364 6.79 24.40 9.65
N LEU A 365 5.91 25.40 9.68
CA LEU A 365 5.34 26.00 8.48
C LEU A 365 6.38 26.73 7.63
N SER A 366 7.37 27.39 8.24
CA SER A 366 8.43 28.09 7.49
C SER A 366 9.38 27.12 6.77
N ILE A 367 9.59 25.91 7.31
CA ILE A 367 10.45 24.89 6.70
C ILE A 367 9.68 24.02 5.69
N VAL A 368 8.50 23.54 6.06
CA VAL A 368 7.71 22.62 5.24
C VAL A 368 7.01 23.34 4.09
N GLY A 369 6.62 24.60 4.31
CA GLY A 369 5.76 25.37 3.44
C GLY A 369 4.28 25.12 3.71
N VAL A 370 3.42 26.00 3.19
CA VAL A 370 1.97 25.84 3.21
C VAL A 370 1.56 24.95 2.04
N TYR A 371 0.65 24.01 2.28
CA TYR A 371 0.05 23.24 1.20
C TYR A 371 -0.89 24.14 0.38
N GLY A 372 -0.40 24.64 -0.77
CA GLY A 372 -1.24 25.21 -1.80
C GLY A 372 -1.93 24.06 -2.54
N GLY A 373 -3.24 23.90 -2.36
CA GLY A 373 -3.99 22.83 -3.01
C GLY A 373 -3.79 22.79 -4.53
N GLU A 374 -3.58 21.57 -5.04
CA GLU A 374 -3.64 21.14 -6.44
C GLU A 374 -2.52 21.62 -7.39
N LYS A 375 -1.69 20.66 -7.81
CA LYS A 375 -1.37 20.43 -9.22
C LYS A 375 -1.81 19.03 -9.59
#